data_AF-A0A1Q4HKY5-F1
#
_entry.id   AF-A0A1Q4HKY5-F1
#
_cell.length_a   1.000
_cell.length_b   1.000
_cell.length_c   1.000
_cell.angle_alpha   90.00
_cell.angle_beta   90.00
_cell.angle_gamma   90.00
#
_symmetry.space_group_name_H-M   'P 1'
#
loop_
_entity.id
_entity.type
_entity.pdbx_description
1 polymer ?
#
loop_
_entity_poly.entity_id
_entity_poly.type
_entity_poly.pdbx_seq_one_letter_code
_entity_poly.pdbx_strand_id
1 'polypeptide(L)'
;MFSQTDIANNVVSWVNLGVKLPDELAAAIEIFNTVRWVEVGHRPRFDLREVTTENAEEKIREFALEIAVAGDPHQLGPTGLDNAKKHALDAAARGVNSKALSAIPVIIETLTPLFDAHVEAYSEAVSQLPEDLTADRLVASGADTVTAYHEAKHRAAALGRFHDWAISAASVSMIHPANTEKVLTLVRPTNISQLARLDEAAHLLNVDPVFHAIGPVYHSAVKHEIPFAINTPRQASQLRTGLETSGKLVRF
;
A
#
# COMPACT_ATOMS: atom_id res chain seq x y z
N MET A 1 10.64 11.39 9.68
CA MET A 1 9.34 12.06 9.86
C MET A 1 8.52 11.77 8.62
N PHE A 2 7.27 11.29 8.74
CA PHE A 2 6.43 11.03 7.57
C PHE A 2 6.00 12.34 6.93
N SER A 3 6.26 12.49 5.63
CA SER A 3 5.65 13.56 4.82
C SER A 3 4.17 13.22 4.61
N GLN A 4 3.27 14.17 4.86
CA GLN A 4 1.83 13.96 4.62
C GLN A 4 1.57 13.62 3.16
N THR A 5 2.31 14.26 2.25
CA THR A 5 2.26 14.03 0.81
C THR A 5 2.68 12.61 0.43
N ASP A 6 3.68 12.02 1.11
CA ASP A 6 4.13 10.66 0.82
C ASP A 6 3.07 9.63 1.24
N ILE A 7 2.44 9.84 2.41
CA ILE A 7 1.31 9.01 2.86
C ILE A 7 0.14 9.15 1.88
N ALA A 8 -0.21 10.38 1.47
CA ALA A 8 -1.30 10.60 0.53
C ALA A 8 -1.01 9.96 -0.84
N ASN A 9 0.23 10.04 -1.34
CA ASN A 9 0.66 9.35 -2.57
C ASN A 9 0.49 7.83 -2.47
N ASN A 10 0.79 7.25 -1.30
CA ASN A 10 0.56 5.84 -1.05
C ASN A 10 -0.95 5.50 -1.10
N VAL A 11 -1.80 6.33 -0.49
CA VAL A 11 -3.27 6.17 -0.54
C VAL A 11 -3.82 6.29 -1.97
N VAL A 12 -3.29 7.20 -2.79
CA VAL A 12 -3.68 7.32 -4.21
C VAL A 12 -3.50 6.00 -4.96
N SER A 13 -2.50 5.19 -4.59
CA SER A 13 -2.26 3.89 -5.23
C SER A 13 -3.31 2.82 -4.89
N TRP A 14 -4.17 3.04 -3.89
CA TRP A 14 -5.19 2.06 -3.49
C TRP A 14 -6.25 1.82 -4.57
N VAL A 15 -6.40 2.73 -5.54
CA VAL A 15 -7.27 2.52 -6.71
C VAL A 15 -6.84 1.30 -7.54
N ASN A 16 -5.57 0.88 -7.47
CA ASN A 16 -5.05 -0.27 -8.20
C ASN A 16 -5.53 -1.62 -7.65
N LEU A 17 -6.23 -1.63 -6.51
CA LEU A 17 -6.81 -2.84 -5.93
C LEU A 17 -8.07 -3.32 -6.65
N GLY A 18 -8.59 -2.53 -7.61
CA GLY A 18 -9.81 -2.86 -8.33
C GLY A 18 -11.08 -2.71 -7.48
N VAL A 19 -10.99 -2.09 -6.30
CA VAL A 19 -12.14 -1.78 -5.45
C VAL A 19 -12.54 -0.32 -5.56
N LYS A 20 -13.85 -0.07 -5.46
CA LYS A 20 -14.40 1.27 -5.41
C LYS A 20 -14.06 1.89 -4.04
N LEU A 21 -13.30 2.98 -4.05
CA LEU A 21 -13.03 3.75 -2.84
C LEU A 21 -14.31 4.48 -2.39
N PRO A 22 -14.49 4.73 -1.07
CA PRO A 22 -15.58 5.58 -0.59
C PRO A 22 -15.57 6.95 -1.26
N ASP A 23 -16.75 7.48 -1.60
CA ASP A 23 -16.88 8.69 -2.41
C ASP A 23 -16.13 9.90 -1.79
N GLU A 24 -16.16 10.04 -0.46
CA GLU A 24 -15.41 11.10 0.24
C GLU A 24 -13.89 10.97 0.08
N LEU A 25 -13.37 9.75 0.08
CA LEU A 25 -11.94 9.50 -0.12
C LEU A 25 -11.55 9.74 -1.59
N ALA A 26 -12.39 9.29 -2.52
CA ALA A 26 -12.19 9.52 -3.96
C ALA A 26 -12.14 11.03 -4.27
N ALA A 27 -13.08 11.82 -3.74
CA ALA A 27 -13.10 13.26 -3.89
C ALA A 27 -11.85 13.94 -3.28
N ALA A 28 -11.40 13.48 -2.10
CA ALA A 28 -10.19 14.01 -1.48
C ALA A 28 -8.93 13.71 -2.32
N ILE A 29 -8.84 12.51 -2.90
CA ILE A 29 -7.76 12.11 -3.82
C ILE A 29 -7.77 12.97 -5.09
N GLU A 30 -8.96 13.26 -5.64
CA GLU A 30 -9.10 14.11 -6.82
C GLU A 30 -8.59 15.54 -6.55
N ILE A 31 -8.98 16.15 -5.43
CA ILE A 31 -8.47 17.46 -5.02
C ILE A 31 -6.95 17.43 -4.85
N PHE A 32 -6.42 16.42 -4.17
CA PHE A 32 -4.98 16.26 -3.96
C PHE A 32 -4.22 16.14 -5.28
N ASN A 33 -4.69 15.32 -6.22
CA ASN A 33 -4.09 15.19 -7.55
C ASN A 33 -4.20 16.49 -8.35
N THR A 34 -5.33 17.18 -8.27
CA THR A 34 -5.52 18.48 -8.92
C THR A 34 -4.45 19.47 -8.45
N VAL A 35 -4.29 19.64 -7.13
CA VAL A 35 -3.26 20.55 -6.58
C VAL A 35 -1.83 20.08 -6.91
N ARG A 36 -1.58 18.77 -6.88
CA ARG A 36 -0.27 18.17 -7.19
C ARG A 36 0.21 18.55 -8.59
N TRP A 37 -0.69 18.49 -9.57
CA TRP A 37 -0.35 18.69 -10.99
C TRP A 37 -0.43 20.15 -11.46
N VAL A 38 -0.83 21.10 -10.59
CA VAL A 38 -0.71 22.54 -10.92
C VAL A 38 0.76 22.89 -11.15
N GLU A 39 1.11 23.33 -12.36
CA GLU A 39 2.47 23.76 -12.67
C GLU A 39 2.78 25.10 -11.99
N VAL A 40 3.95 25.18 -11.36
CA VAL A 40 4.47 26.38 -10.67
C VAL A 40 5.98 26.47 -10.91
N GLY A 41 6.59 27.60 -10.58
CA GLY A 41 8.03 27.82 -10.75
C GLY A 41 8.41 28.28 -12.16
N HIS A 42 7.44 28.68 -12.99
CA HIS A 42 7.72 29.43 -14.21
C HIS A 42 8.31 30.79 -13.84
N ARG A 43 9.47 31.12 -14.41
CA ARG A 43 10.06 32.44 -14.23
C ARG A 43 9.26 33.45 -15.06
N PRO A 44 8.91 34.61 -14.48
CA PRO A 44 8.35 35.73 -15.26
C PRO A 44 9.25 36.01 -16.45
N ARG A 45 8.67 36.15 -17.63
CA ARG A 45 9.42 36.43 -18.86
C ARG A 45 8.86 37.66 -19.55
N PHE A 46 9.70 38.68 -19.65
CA PHE A 46 9.39 39.85 -20.47
C PHE A 46 9.93 39.64 -21.89
N ASP A 47 9.03 39.43 -22.87
CA ASP A 47 9.41 39.31 -24.28
C ASP A 47 9.32 40.66 -24.99
N LEU A 48 10.46 41.30 -25.20
CA LEU A 48 10.56 42.59 -25.89
C LEU A 48 10.00 42.56 -27.33
N ARG A 49 9.88 41.39 -27.96
CA ARG A 49 9.34 41.24 -29.32
C ARG A 49 7.83 41.45 -29.38
N GLU A 50 7.14 41.28 -28.25
CA GLU A 50 5.69 41.47 -28.13
C GLU A 50 5.34 42.91 -27.70
N VAL A 51 6.36 43.74 -27.44
CA VAL A 51 6.20 45.13 -27.02
C VAL A 51 6.13 46.03 -28.25
N THR A 52 5.04 46.78 -28.34
CA THR A 52 4.76 47.83 -29.32
C THR A 52 4.61 49.16 -28.59
N THR A 53 4.63 50.27 -29.32
CA THR A 53 4.40 51.60 -28.74
C THR A 53 3.06 51.71 -28.03
N GLU A 54 2.05 50.99 -28.53
CA GLU A 54 0.66 51.10 -28.10
C GLU A 54 0.37 50.22 -26.86
N ASN A 55 1.09 49.11 -26.66
CA ASN A 55 0.85 48.16 -25.56
C ASN A 55 1.95 48.14 -24.48
N ALA A 56 2.97 49.00 -24.56
CA ALA A 56 4.13 48.95 -23.66
C ALA A 56 3.75 49.07 -22.18
N GLU A 57 2.83 49.98 -21.84
CA GLU A 57 2.38 50.18 -20.46
C GLU A 57 1.61 48.97 -19.92
N GLU A 58 0.76 48.36 -20.74
CA GLU A 58 0.03 47.14 -20.40
C GLU A 58 0.99 45.97 -20.17
N LYS A 59 1.95 45.75 -21.07
CA LYS A 59 2.96 44.69 -20.95
C LYS A 59 3.83 44.84 -19.70
N ILE A 60 4.19 46.07 -19.34
CA ILE A 60 4.93 46.34 -18.08
C ILE A 60 4.07 46.01 -16.86
N ARG A 61 2.76 46.31 -16.87
CA ARG A 61 1.85 45.95 -15.78
C ARG A 61 1.65 44.45 -15.66
N GLU A 62 1.44 43.74 -16.77
CA GLU A 62 1.34 42.27 -16.80
C GLU A 62 2.59 41.64 -16.18
N PHE A 63 3.78 42.08 -16.62
CA PHE A 63 5.04 41.58 -16.08
C PHE A 63 5.23 41.93 -14.60
N ALA A 64 4.81 43.11 -14.16
CA ALA A 64 4.84 43.48 -12.74
C ALA A 64 3.92 42.57 -11.88
N LEU A 65 2.74 42.19 -12.39
CA LEU A 65 1.86 41.23 -11.73
C LEU A 65 2.46 39.83 -11.68
N GLU A 66 3.09 39.37 -12.77
CA GLU A 66 3.81 38.09 -12.79
C GLU A 66 4.94 38.06 -11.76
N ILE A 67 5.77 39.11 -11.69
CA ILE A 67 6.82 39.25 -10.67
C ILE A 67 6.22 39.26 -9.26
N ALA A 68 5.10 39.95 -9.05
CA ALA A 68 4.47 40.01 -7.72
C ALA A 68 4.01 38.62 -7.22
N VAL A 69 3.62 37.71 -8.12
CA VAL A 69 3.16 36.35 -7.79
C VAL A 69 4.31 35.33 -7.76
N ALA A 70 5.19 35.37 -8.76
CA ALA A 70 6.27 34.40 -8.95
C ALA A 70 7.62 34.86 -8.37
N GLY A 71 7.71 36.06 -7.79
CA GLY A 71 8.95 36.61 -7.23
C GLY A 71 9.90 37.16 -8.29
N ASP A 72 11.05 37.66 -7.83
CA ASP A 72 12.07 38.26 -8.70
C ASP A 72 12.68 37.18 -9.63
N PRO A 73 12.71 37.38 -10.96
CA PRO A 73 13.29 36.43 -11.92
C PRO A 73 14.79 36.14 -11.70
N HIS A 74 15.49 36.97 -10.93
CA HIS A 74 16.90 36.80 -10.53
C HIS A 74 17.07 36.12 -9.16
N GLN A 75 16.00 35.95 -8.38
CA GLN A 75 16.07 35.28 -7.09
C GLN A 75 16.29 33.77 -7.26
N LEU A 76 17.25 33.24 -6.51
CA LEU A 76 17.48 31.79 -6.40
C LEU A 76 16.67 31.25 -5.22
N GLY A 77 15.68 30.40 -5.49
CA GLY A 77 14.90 29.71 -4.45
C GLY A 77 13.42 29.55 -4.80
N PRO A 78 12.61 28.97 -3.89
CA PRO A 78 11.18 28.81 -4.07
C PRO A 78 10.47 30.17 -4.12
N THR A 79 9.59 30.33 -5.10
CA THR A 79 8.73 31.50 -5.29
C THR A 79 7.59 31.54 -4.27
N GLY A 80 6.87 32.67 -4.18
CA GLY A 80 5.64 32.76 -3.38
C GLY A 80 4.61 31.71 -3.81
N LEU A 81 4.48 31.50 -5.12
CA LEU A 81 3.61 30.49 -5.71
C LEU A 81 4.06 29.04 -5.39
N ASP A 82 5.37 28.77 -5.36
CA ASP A 82 5.89 27.44 -4.93
C ASP A 82 5.53 27.14 -3.48
N ASN A 83 5.69 28.13 -2.60
CA ASN A 83 5.33 28.00 -1.19
C ASN A 83 3.81 27.83 -1.03
N ALA A 84 3.00 28.61 -1.76
CA ALA A 84 1.55 28.48 -1.76
C ALA A 84 1.10 27.09 -2.22
N LYS A 85 1.66 26.58 -3.33
CA LYS A 85 1.41 25.21 -3.80
C LYS A 85 1.80 24.18 -2.74
N LYS A 86 2.98 24.32 -2.12
CA LYS A 86 3.43 23.41 -1.06
C LYS A 86 2.46 23.37 0.12
N HIS A 87 1.96 24.53 0.56
CA HIS A 87 0.96 24.62 1.63
C HIS A 87 -0.38 24.01 1.23
N ALA A 88 -0.87 24.31 0.02
CA ALA A 88 -2.10 23.73 -0.51
C ALA A 88 -1.99 22.21 -0.64
N LEU A 89 -0.83 21.71 -1.08
CA LEU A 89 -0.55 20.29 -1.24
C LEU A 89 -0.49 19.57 0.12
N ASP A 90 0.15 20.15 1.14
CA ASP A 90 0.15 19.59 2.51
C ASP A 90 -1.27 19.55 3.10
N ALA A 91 -2.06 20.61 2.90
CA ALA A 91 -3.44 20.66 3.35
C ALA A 91 -4.31 19.60 2.67
N ALA A 92 -4.20 19.45 1.34
CA ALA A 92 -4.89 18.42 0.59
C ALA A 92 -4.45 17.01 1.01
N ALA A 93 -3.15 16.79 1.24
CA ALA A 93 -2.61 15.52 1.71
C ALA A 93 -3.18 15.13 3.08
N ARG A 94 -3.29 16.08 4.03
CA ARG A 94 -3.94 15.83 5.32
C ARG A 94 -5.40 15.45 5.16
N GLY A 95 -6.11 16.07 4.21
CA GLY A 95 -7.48 15.72 3.84
C GLY A 95 -7.60 14.25 3.41
N VAL A 96 -6.73 13.82 2.48
CA VAL A 96 -6.64 12.42 2.03
C VAL A 96 -6.37 11.49 3.20
N ASN A 97 -5.34 11.77 4.00
CA ASN A 97 -4.92 10.90 5.11
C ASN A 97 -6.02 10.75 6.18
N SER A 98 -6.73 11.85 6.49
CA SER A 98 -7.85 11.81 7.43
C SER A 98 -9.00 10.95 6.94
N LYS A 99 -9.34 11.02 5.65
CA LYS A 99 -10.44 10.21 5.06
C LYS A 99 -10.03 8.76 4.84
N ALA A 100 -8.76 8.52 4.53
CA ALA A 100 -8.22 7.18 4.35
C ALA A 100 -8.32 6.34 5.62
N LEU A 101 -8.04 6.93 6.79
CA LEU A 101 -8.10 6.21 8.07
C LEU A 101 -9.51 5.66 8.35
N SER A 102 -10.55 6.46 8.12
CA SER A 102 -11.95 6.04 8.28
C SER A 102 -12.41 5.09 7.17
N ALA A 103 -11.76 5.10 6.00
CA ALA A 103 -12.12 4.24 4.88
C ALA A 103 -11.60 2.80 5.02
N ILE A 104 -10.54 2.57 5.82
CA ILE A 104 -9.90 1.24 5.95
C ILE A 104 -10.93 0.12 6.23
N PRO A 105 -11.83 0.21 7.23
CA PRO A 105 -12.79 -0.86 7.49
C PRO A 105 -13.72 -1.14 6.30
N VAL A 106 -14.19 -0.10 5.62
CA VAL A 106 -15.07 -0.23 4.44
C VAL A 106 -14.33 -0.87 3.26
N ILE A 107 -13.07 -0.51 3.07
CA ILE A 107 -12.21 -1.12 2.04
C ILE A 107 -11.96 -2.59 2.35
N ILE A 108 -11.71 -2.96 3.62
CA ILE A 108 -11.58 -4.37 4.04
C ILE A 108 -12.87 -5.12 3.68
N GLU A 109 -14.03 -4.63 4.09
CA GLU A 109 -15.32 -5.26 3.80
C GLU A 109 -15.55 -5.46 2.29
N THR A 110 -15.16 -4.48 1.48
CA THR A 110 -15.27 -4.56 0.02
C THR A 110 -14.26 -5.56 -0.59
N LEU A 111 -13.06 -5.66 -0.02
CA LEU A 111 -12.01 -6.58 -0.46
C LEU A 111 -12.28 -8.03 -0.03
N THR A 112 -12.98 -8.24 1.09
CA THR A 112 -13.18 -9.55 1.71
C THR A 112 -13.73 -10.61 0.74
N PRO A 113 -14.79 -10.38 -0.05
CA PRO A 113 -15.30 -11.41 -0.97
C PRO A 113 -14.27 -11.86 -2.02
N LEU A 114 -13.49 -10.91 -2.56
CA LEU A 114 -12.44 -11.22 -3.53
C LEU A 114 -11.25 -11.92 -2.86
N PHE A 115 -10.90 -11.50 -1.65
CA PHE A 115 -9.87 -12.13 -0.84
C PHE A 115 -10.24 -13.58 -0.51
N ASP A 116 -11.46 -13.83 -0.04
CA ASP A 116 -11.95 -15.16 0.33
C ASP A 116 -11.93 -16.11 -0.88
N ALA A 117 -12.35 -15.64 -2.05
CA ALA A 117 -12.27 -16.41 -3.29
C ALA A 117 -10.82 -16.79 -3.67
N HIS A 118 -9.86 -15.90 -3.43
CA HIS A 118 -8.43 -16.19 -3.64
C HIS A 118 -7.87 -17.16 -2.60
N VAL A 119 -8.30 -17.06 -1.34
CA VAL A 119 -7.92 -17.97 -0.25
C VAL A 119 -8.44 -19.38 -0.53
N GLU A 120 -9.70 -19.51 -0.95
CA GLU A 120 -10.33 -20.79 -1.27
C GLU A 120 -9.56 -21.49 -2.41
N ALA A 121 -9.39 -20.81 -3.55
CA ALA A 121 -8.64 -21.35 -4.68
C ALA A 121 -7.17 -21.66 -4.34
N TYR A 122 -6.52 -20.84 -3.51
CA TYR A 122 -5.18 -21.12 -3.03
C TYR A 122 -5.12 -22.38 -2.16
N SER A 123 -6.08 -22.53 -1.24
CA SER A 123 -6.15 -23.67 -0.32
C SER A 123 -6.40 -24.97 -1.07
N GLU A 124 -7.32 -24.95 -2.05
CA GLU A 124 -7.57 -26.08 -2.95
C GLU A 124 -6.31 -26.47 -3.72
N ALA A 125 -5.64 -25.51 -4.35
CA ALA A 125 -4.41 -25.76 -5.09
C ALA A 125 -3.29 -26.34 -4.20
N VAL A 126 -3.08 -25.79 -3.00
CA VAL A 126 -2.07 -26.29 -2.05
C VAL A 126 -2.40 -27.70 -1.54
N SER A 127 -3.68 -28.06 -1.43
CA SER A 127 -4.08 -29.42 -1.02
C SER A 127 -3.66 -30.51 -2.02
N GLN A 128 -3.46 -30.14 -3.28
CA GLN A 128 -3.02 -31.03 -4.36
C GLN A 128 -1.49 -31.10 -4.50
N LEU A 129 -0.74 -30.30 -3.73
CA LEU A 129 0.71 -30.27 -3.78
C LEU A 129 1.34 -31.30 -2.82
N PRO A 130 2.49 -31.91 -3.20
CA PRO A 130 3.24 -32.77 -2.31
C PRO A 130 3.76 -31.98 -1.10
N GLU A 131 3.92 -32.67 0.03
CA GLU A 131 4.43 -32.05 1.27
C GLU A 131 5.87 -31.54 1.13
N ASP A 132 6.71 -32.30 0.41
CA ASP A 132 8.11 -31.96 0.11
C ASP A 132 8.19 -31.36 -1.30
N LEU A 133 7.81 -30.08 -1.40
CA LEU A 133 7.77 -29.37 -2.67
C LEU A 133 9.16 -28.84 -3.05
N THR A 134 9.82 -29.53 -3.96
CA THR A 134 11.05 -29.11 -4.63
C THR A 134 10.86 -29.06 -6.14
N ALA A 135 11.78 -28.42 -6.86
CA ALA A 135 11.75 -28.42 -8.33
C ALA A 135 11.71 -29.85 -8.92
N ASP A 136 12.53 -30.76 -8.40
CA ASP A 136 12.60 -32.14 -8.88
C ASP A 136 11.30 -32.91 -8.59
N ARG A 137 10.72 -32.73 -7.39
CA ARG A 137 9.45 -33.35 -7.00
C ARG A 137 8.29 -32.82 -7.83
N LEU A 138 8.28 -31.51 -8.12
CA LEU A 138 7.23 -30.88 -8.91
C LEU A 138 7.15 -31.50 -10.32
N VAL A 139 8.30 -31.67 -10.98
CA VAL A 139 8.36 -32.27 -12.32
C VAL A 139 8.02 -33.77 -12.27
N ALA A 140 8.48 -34.49 -11.26
CA ALA A 140 8.23 -35.92 -11.10
C ALA A 140 6.76 -36.26 -10.77
N SER A 141 6.01 -35.34 -10.15
CA SER A 141 4.63 -35.59 -9.69
C SER A 141 3.58 -35.51 -10.80
N GLY A 142 3.95 -35.09 -12.02
CA GLY A 142 3.08 -35.08 -13.19
C GLY A 142 2.32 -33.77 -13.43
N ALA A 143 1.55 -33.74 -14.53
CA ALA A 143 0.95 -32.52 -15.06
C ALA A 143 -0.07 -31.86 -14.12
N ASP A 144 -0.83 -32.66 -13.36
CA ASP A 144 -1.84 -32.16 -12.44
C ASP A 144 -1.19 -31.37 -11.28
N THR A 145 -0.09 -31.88 -10.71
CA THR A 145 0.67 -31.16 -9.67
C THR A 145 1.29 -29.87 -10.19
N VAL A 146 1.80 -29.87 -11.43
CA VAL A 146 2.31 -28.64 -12.06
C VAL A 146 1.20 -27.62 -12.25
N THR A 147 0.00 -28.05 -12.64
CA THR A 147 -1.18 -27.18 -12.78
C THR A 147 -1.59 -26.59 -11.43
N ALA A 148 -1.70 -27.42 -10.39
CA ALA A 148 -1.98 -26.99 -9.02
C ALA A 148 -0.91 -26.00 -8.52
N TYR A 149 0.36 -26.23 -8.84
CA TYR A 149 1.44 -25.33 -8.46
C TYR A 149 1.32 -23.96 -9.12
N HIS A 150 1.01 -23.92 -10.42
CA HIS A 150 0.78 -22.67 -11.14
C HIS A 150 -0.40 -21.89 -10.54
N GLU A 151 -1.48 -22.58 -10.19
CA GLU A 151 -2.63 -21.96 -9.54
C GLU A 151 -2.27 -21.43 -8.14
N ALA A 152 -1.61 -22.23 -7.30
CA ALA A 152 -1.14 -21.81 -5.98
C ALA A 152 -0.23 -20.58 -6.07
N LYS A 153 0.70 -20.55 -7.03
CA LYS A 153 1.59 -19.40 -7.29
C LYS A 153 0.81 -18.16 -7.72
N HIS A 154 -0.16 -18.32 -8.63
CA HIS A 154 -0.99 -17.22 -9.10
C HIS A 154 -1.82 -16.62 -7.96
N ARG A 155 -2.43 -17.48 -7.11
CA ARG A 155 -3.22 -17.04 -5.96
C ARG A 155 -2.36 -16.46 -4.84
N ALA A 156 -1.17 -17.01 -4.58
CA ALA A 156 -0.22 -16.42 -3.66
C ALA A 156 0.19 -14.99 -4.07
N ALA A 157 0.41 -14.76 -5.36
CA ALA A 157 0.68 -13.41 -5.88
C ALA A 157 -0.54 -12.48 -5.72
N ALA A 158 -1.77 -13.00 -5.83
CA ALA A 158 -2.97 -12.24 -5.54
C ALA A 158 -3.08 -11.87 -4.07
N LEU A 159 -2.86 -12.83 -3.16
CA LEU A 159 -2.78 -12.61 -1.70
C LEU A 159 -1.70 -11.58 -1.35
N GLY A 160 -0.54 -11.62 -2.03
CA GLY A 160 0.52 -10.62 -1.90
C GLY A 160 0.04 -9.18 -2.11
N ARG A 161 -0.89 -8.93 -3.05
CA ARG A 161 -1.45 -7.57 -3.26
C ARG A 161 -2.28 -7.08 -2.06
N PHE A 162 -3.05 -7.97 -1.42
CA PHE A 162 -3.78 -7.63 -0.20
C PHE A 162 -2.82 -7.37 0.96
N HIS A 163 -1.74 -8.15 1.05
CA HIS A 163 -0.69 -7.96 2.04
C HIS A 163 -0.01 -6.60 1.91
N ASP A 164 0.43 -6.27 0.68
CA ASP A 164 1.08 -4.99 0.38
C ASP A 164 0.16 -3.81 0.68
N TRP A 165 -1.13 -3.94 0.35
CA TRP A 165 -2.12 -2.93 0.70
C TRP A 165 -2.30 -2.78 2.21
N ALA A 166 -2.46 -3.88 2.95
CA ALA A 166 -2.65 -3.82 4.39
C ALA A 166 -1.42 -3.23 5.12
N ILE A 167 -0.22 -3.50 4.61
CA ILE A 167 1.02 -2.83 5.07
C ILE A 167 1.01 -1.35 4.70
N SER A 168 0.63 -1.02 3.46
CA SER A 168 0.48 0.37 2.99
C SER A 168 -0.50 1.16 3.87
N ALA A 169 -1.60 0.55 4.32
CA ALA A 169 -2.56 1.15 5.23
C ALA A 169 -1.97 1.53 6.59
N ALA A 170 -0.85 0.92 7.00
CA ALA A 170 -0.15 1.29 8.23
C ALA A 170 0.38 2.73 8.24
N SER A 171 0.81 3.25 7.07
CA SER A 171 1.37 4.60 7.01
C SER A 171 0.32 5.67 7.34
N VAL A 172 -0.95 5.40 7.03
CA VAL A 172 -2.08 6.29 7.39
C VAL A 172 -2.28 6.35 8.91
N SER A 173 -1.95 5.28 9.62
CA SER A 173 -1.98 5.22 11.09
C SER A 173 -0.69 5.73 11.74
N MET A 174 0.21 6.38 10.98
CA MET A 174 1.53 6.82 11.44
C MET A 174 2.43 5.68 11.96
N ILE A 175 2.15 4.44 11.54
CA ILE A 175 2.95 3.26 11.85
C ILE A 175 3.90 3.03 10.68
N HIS A 176 5.20 2.96 10.96
CA HIS A 176 6.20 2.66 9.94
C HIS A 176 6.00 1.22 9.42
N PRO A 177 6.01 0.98 8.09
CA PRO A 177 5.90 -0.37 7.51
C PRO A 177 6.93 -1.39 8.01
N ALA A 178 8.09 -0.92 8.48
CA ALA A 178 9.10 -1.80 9.10
C ALA A 178 8.68 -2.31 10.50
N ASN A 179 7.76 -1.62 11.16
CA ASN A 179 7.28 -1.93 12.51
C ASN A 179 5.92 -2.66 12.48
N THR A 180 5.39 -2.97 11.30
CA THR A 180 4.12 -3.70 11.16
C THR A 180 4.34 -5.18 11.34
N GLU A 181 3.39 -5.84 12.01
CA GLU A 181 3.33 -7.29 12.10
C GLU A 181 2.96 -7.90 10.73
N LYS A 182 3.99 -8.26 9.95
CA LYS A 182 3.81 -8.76 8.57
C LYS A 182 3.23 -10.17 8.54
N VAL A 183 3.64 -11.05 9.47
CA VAL A 183 3.23 -12.46 9.46
C VAL A 183 1.72 -12.57 9.63
N LEU A 184 1.15 -11.74 10.52
CA LEU A 184 -0.29 -11.78 10.85
C LEU A 184 -1.14 -10.84 10.01
N THR A 185 -0.61 -10.31 8.92
CA THR A 185 -1.37 -9.35 8.08
C THR A 185 -2.57 -10.01 7.40
N LEU A 186 -2.44 -11.26 6.92
CA LEU A 186 -3.50 -11.97 6.18
C LEU A 186 -3.99 -13.27 6.84
N VAL A 187 -3.52 -13.57 8.05
CA VAL A 187 -3.84 -14.81 8.78
C VAL A 187 -4.16 -14.51 10.23
N ARG A 188 -4.99 -15.35 10.85
CA ARG A 188 -5.47 -15.20 12.22
C ARG A 188 -5.29 -16.49 13.01
N PRO A 189 -4.06 -16.79 13.48
CA PRO A 189 -3.84 -17.91 14.40
C PRO A 189 -4.72 -17.77 15.64
N THR A 190 -5.23 -18.91 16.10
CA THR A 190 -6.12 -19.01 17.27
C THR A 190 -5.36 -19.38 18.55
N ASN A 191 -4.12 -19.84 18.41
CA ASN A 191 -3.28 -20.27 19.53
C ASN A 191 -1.78 -20.05 19.25
N ILE A 192 -0.97 -20.17 20.31
CA ILE A 192 0.47 -19.91 20.27
C ILE A 192 1.23 -20.90 19.37
N SER A 193 0.74 -22.13 19.24
CA SER A 193 1.37 -23.15 18.38
C SER A 193 1.20 -22.79 16.90
N GLN A 194 0.02 -22.32 16.50
CA GLN A 194 -0.22 -21.79 15.14
C GLN A 194 0.65 -20.55 14.86
N LEU A 195 0.76 -19.63 15.83
CA LEU A 195 1.66 -18.48 15.70
C LEU A 195 3.11 -18.91 15.48
N ALA A 196 3.61 -19.87 16.25
CA ALA A 196 4.97 -20.39 16.11
C ALA A 196 5.23 -21.01 14.72
N ARG A 197 4.25 -21.70 14.14
CA ARG A 197 4.35 -22.27 12.77
C ARG A 197 4.43 -21.22 11.68
N LEU A 198 3.72 -20.11 11.86
CA LEU A 198 3.78 -18.98 10.93
C LEU A 198 5.12 -18.24 11.04
N ASP A 199 5.62 -18.04 12.27
CA ASP A 199 6.93 -17.41 12.51
C ASP A 199 8.07 -18.28 11.94
N GLU A 200 8.02 -19.59 12.17
CA GLU A 200 8.95 -20.56 11.56
C GLU A 200 8.95 -20.43 10.03
N ALA A 201 7.76 -20.42 9.41
CA ALA A 201 7.62 -20.29 7.97
C ALA A 201 8.13 -18.94 7.42
N ALA A 202 7.94 -17.85 8.17
CA ALA A 202 8.41 -16.52 7.81
C ALA A 202 9.94 -16.38 7.91
N HIS A 203 10.60 -17.20 8.73
CA HIS A 203 12.03 -17.19 8.97
C HIS A 203 12.81 -18.28 8.22
N LEU A 204 12.17 -18.99 7.28
CA LEU A 204 12.87 -19.97 6.44
C LEU A 204 13.91 -19.26 5.55
N LEU A 205 15.18 -19.41 5.93
CA LEU A 205 16.34 -18.98 5.14
C LEU A 205 16.78 -20.16 4.26
N ASN A 206 16.86 -19.98 2.94
CA ASN A 206 17.25 -21.00 1.95
C ASN A 206 16.18 -22.07 1.63
N VAL A 207 14.94 -21.64 1.39
CA VAL A 207 13.89 -22.50 0.81
C VAL A 207 14.05 -22.63 -0.71
N ASP A 208 13.64 -23.77 -1.27
CA ASP A 208 13.56 -23.99 -2.71
C ASP A 208 12.74 -22.84 -3.36
N PRO A 209 13.23 -22.22 -4.46
CA PRO A 209 12.52 -21.15 -5.14
C PRO A 209 11.07 -21.50 -5.52
N VAL A 210 10.79 -22.77 -5.81
CA VAL A 210 9.46 -23.29 -6.10
C VAL A 210 8.55 -23.09 -4.90
N PHE A 211 8.99 -23.52 -3.71
CA PHE A 211 8.24 -23.36 -2.47
C PHE A 211 8.11 -21.89 -2.05
N HIS A 212 9.17 -21.10 -2.22
CA HIS A 212 9.12 -19.67 -1.92
C HIS A 212 8.07 -18.94 -2.77
N ALA A 213 7.90 -19.33 -4.05
CA ALA A 213 6.98 -18.67 -4.97
C ALA A 213 5.49 -18.83 -4.62
N ILE A 214 5.12 -19.84 -3.81
CA ILE A 214 3.74 -20.03 -3.34
C ILE A 214 3.49 -19.39 -1.96
N GLY A 215 4.49 -18.72 -1.37
CA GLY A 215 4.37 -18.02 -0.09
C GLY A 215 4.41 -18.98 1.11
N PRO A 216 5.58 -19.18 1.75
CA PRO A 216 5.74 -20.12 2.87
C PRO A 216 4.75 -19.91 4.03
N VAL A 217 4.44 -18.65 4.36
CA VAL A 217 3.48 -18.31 5.43
C VAL A 217 2.06 -18.73 5.06
N TYR A 218 1.63 -18.49 3.82
CA TYR A 218 0.30 -18.89 3.36
C TYR A 218 0.19 -20.42 3.26
N HIS A 219 1.24 -21.08 2.79
CA HIS A 219 1.29 -22.54 2.74
C HIS A 219 1.20 -23.14 4.16
N SER A 220 1.98 -22.60 5.11
CA SER A 220 1.92 -22.99 6.53
C SER A 220 0.53 -22.77 7.10
N ALA A 221 -0.13 -21.66 6.75
CA ALA A 221 -1.49 -21.39 7.18
C ALA A 221 -2.48 -22.44 6.67
N VAL A 222 -2.42 -22.83 5.39
CA VAL A 222 -3.29 -23.89 4.85
C VAL A 222 -3.01 -25.24 5.54
N LYS A 223 -1.74 -25.65 5.65
CA LYS A 223 -1.37 -26.95 6.23
C LYS A 223 -1.71 -27.09 7.72
N HIS A 224 -1.79 -25.98 8.45
CA HIS A 224 -2.12 -25.96 9.87
C HIS A 224 -3.54 -25.42 10.16
N GLU A 225 -4.39 -25.37 9.14
CA GLU A 225 -5.80 -24.93 9.23
C GLU A 225 -5.93 -23.58 9.94
N ILE A 226 -5.02 -22.66 9.64
CA ILE A 226 -4.99 -21.31 10.21
C ILE A 226 -5.94 -20.44 9.38
N PRO A 227 -6.95 -19.82 10.02
CA PRO A 227 -7.89 -18.95 9.30
C PRO A 227 -7.18 -17.80 8.61
N PHE A 228 -7.59 -17.51 7.38
CA PHE A 228 -7.19 -16.30 6.66
C PHE A 228 -8.13 -15.15 7.02
N ALA A 229 -7.59 -13.95 7.15
CA ALA A 229 -8.33 -12.72 7.34
C ALA A 229 -7.43 -11.51 7.09
N ILE A 230 -7.97 -10.46 6.47
CA ILE A 230 -7.25 -9.18 6.35
C ILE A 230 -7.26 -8.47 7.71
N ASN A 231 -6.09 -8.33 8.33
CA ASN A 231 -5.94 -7.63 9.60
C ASN A 231 -5.32 -6.26 9.39
N THR A 232 -5.87 -5.24 10.04
CA THR A 232 -5.19 -3.95 10.19
C THR A 232 -3.91 -4.11 11.02
N PRO A 233 -2.92 -3.22 10.87
CA PRO A 233 -1.69 -3.27 11.66
C PRO A 233 -1.93 -3.31 13.18
N ARG A 234 -2.95 -2.59 13.65
CA ARG A 234 -3.37 -2.62 15.05
C ARG A 234 -3.92 -3.99 15.45
N GLN A 235 -4.81 -4.57 14.64
CA GLN A 235 -5.37 -5.90 14.91
C GLN A 235 -4.28 -6.97 14.90
N ALA A 236 -3.36 -6.93 13.94
CA ALA A 236 -2.23 -7.86 13.85
C ALA A 236 -1.34 -7.78 15.10
N SER A 237 -1.00 -6.57 15.55
CA SER A 237 -0.23 -6.36 16.78
C SER A 237 -0.97 -6.87 18.02
N GLN A 238 -2.26 -6.52 18.17
CA GLN A 238 -3.10 -6.99 19.28
C GLN A 238 -3.23 -8.51 19.31
N LEU A 239 -3.36 -9.14 18.13
CA LEU A 239 -3.44 -10.59 18.00
C LEU A 239 -2.16 -11.26 18.52
N ARG A 240 -0.98 -10.80 18.08
CA ARG A 240 0.29 -11.35 18.58
C ARG A 240 0.40 -11.21 20.10
N THR A 241 0.20 -10.00 20.63
CA THR A 241 0.31 -9.75 22.07
C THR A 241 -0.69 -10.60 22.87
N GLY A 242 -1.92 -10.76 22.38
CA GLY A 242 -2.92 -11.62 23.00
C GLY A 242 -2.48 -13.08 23.09
N LEU A 243 -2.01 -13.65 21.96
CA LEU A 243 -1.57 -15.05 21.89
C LEU A 243 -0.34 -15.32 22.76
N GLU A 244 0.64 -14.42 22.77
CA GLU A 244 1.84 -14.54 23.60
C GLU A 244 1.52 -14.46 25.10
N THR A 245 0.54 -13.64 25.48
CA THR A 245 0.12 -13.48 26.88
C THR A 245 -0.67 -14.70 27.35
N SER A 246 -1.62 -15.19 26.54
CA SER A 246 -2.35 -16.42 26.83
C SER A 246 -1.43 -17.65 26.88
N GLY A 247 -0.43 -17.74 26.00
CA GLY A 247 0.55 -18.83 26.01
C GLY A 247 1.46 -18.83 27.24
N LYS A 248 1.77 -17.65 27.81
CA LYS A 248 2.52 -17.54 29.07
C LYS A 248 1.70 -18.00 30.28
N LEU A 249 0.39 -17.78 30.28
CA LEU A 249 -0.51 -18.19 31.38
C LEU A 249 -0.72 -19.71 31.48
N VAL A 250 -0.53 -20.47 30.39
CA VAL A 250 -0.68 -21.94 30.37
C VAL A 250 0.57 -22.68 30.89
N ARG A 251 1.69 -21.98 31.12
CA ARG A 251 2.97 -22.56 31.56
C ARG A 251 3.23 -22.48 33.07
N PHE A 252 2.21 -22.20 33.89
CA PHE A 252 2.31 -22.14 35.35
C PHE A 252 1.44 -23.18 36.04
#